data_AF-A0A2X0J0T9-F1
#
_entry.id   AF-A0A2X0J0T9-F1
#
_cell.length_a   1.000
_cell.length_b   1.000
_cell.length_c   1.000
_cell.angle_alpha   90.00
_cell.angle_beta   90.00
_cell.angle_gamma   90.00
#
_symmetry.space_group_name_H-M   'P 1'
#
loop_
_entity.id
_entity.type
_entity.pdbx_description
1 polymer ?
#
loop_
_entity_poly.entity_id
_entity_poly.type
_entity_poly.pdbx_seq_one_letter_code
_entity_poly.pdbx_strand_id
1 'polypeptide(L)' 'MIRTPSELVIDEEGNVALPLGLLAEAGLNPGDRVLAYSDGDGRLVLRRYADAVEDLVEHGHL' A
#
# COMPACT_ATOMS: atom_id res chain seq x y z
N MET A 1 14.69 -1.22 -11.96
CA MET A 1 13.54 -1.85 -12.65
C MET A 1 12.49 -0.77 -12.84
N ILE A 2 11.95 -0.58 -14.04
CA ILE A 2 10.89 0.41 -14.27
C ILE A 2 9.59 -0.22 -13.77
N ARG A 3 9.03 0.31 -12.68
CA ARG A 3 7.72 -0.13 -12.18
C ARG A 3 6.66 0.41 -13.14
N THR A 4 5.88 -0.47 -13.75
CA THR A 4 4.81 -0.06 -14.66
C THR A 4 3.57 0.25 -13.84
N PRO A 5 3.02 1.48 -13.92
CA PRO A 5 1.76 1.79 -13.24
C PRO A 5 0.66 0.87 -13.79
N SER A 6 -0.17 0.35 -12.88
CA SER A 6 -1.38 -0.40 -13.24
C SER A 6 -2.58 0.53 -13.11
N GLU A 7 -3.37 0.63 -14.17
CA GLU A 7 -4.66 1.32 -14.10
C GLU A 7 -5.67 0.42 -13.38
N LEU A 8 -6.29 0.95 -12.33
CA LEU A 8 -7.24 0.24 -11.47
C LEU A 8 -8.45 1.14 -11.23
N VAL A 9 -9.60 0.51 -11.02
CA VAL A 9 -10.85 1.19 -10.70
C VAL A 9 -11.21 0.88 -9.26
N ILE A 10 -11.57 1.92 -8.50
CA ILE A 10 -12.22 1.76 -7.20
C ILE A 10 -13.69 1.50 -7.48
N ASP A 11 -14.21 0.37 -6.99
CA ASP A 11 -15.62 0.01 -7.18
C ASP A 11 -16.57 0.88 -6.33
N GLU A 12 -17.88 0.67 -6.51
CA GLU A 12 -18.91 1.46 -5.82
C GLU A 12 -18.89 1.25 -4.30
N GLU A 13 -18.36 0.11 -3.85
CA GLU A 13 -18.16 -0.23 -2.45
C GLU A 13 -16.83 0.30 -1.88
N GLY A 14 -16.00 0.93 -2.71
CA GLY A 14 -14.72 1.52 -2.30
C GLY A 14 -13.54 0.54 -2.28
N ASN A 15 -13.67 -0.65 -2.85
CA ASN A 15 -12.60 -1.63 -2.94
C ASN A 15 -11.77 -1.44 -4.21
N VAL A 16 -10.52 -1.90 -4.16
CA VAL A 16 -9.62 -1.96 -5.31
C VAL A 16 -8.94 -3.32 -5.37
N ALA A 17 -8.99 -3.97 -6.52
CA ALA A 17 -8.33 -5.25 -6.75
C ALA A 17 -6.90 -5.03 -7.24
N LEU A 18 -5.90 -5.34 -6.41
CA LEU A 18 -4.49 -5.21 -6.77
C LEU A 18 -3.99 -6.47 -7.51
N PRO A 19 -3.32 -6.34 -8.67
CA PRO A 19 -2.69 -7.46 -9.34
C PRO A 19 -1.64 -8.13 -8.46
N LEU A 20 -1.55 -9.47 -8.50
CA LEU A 20 -0.58 -10.22 -7.69
C LEU A 20 0.88 -9.80 -7.96
N GLY A 21 1.19 -9.43 -9.21
CA GLY A 21 2.52 -8.90 -9.55
C GLY A 21 2.86 -7.60 -8.83
N LEU A 22 1.88 -6.70 -8.69
CA LEU A 22 2.06 -5.42 -7.98
C LEU A 22 2.22 -5.65 -6.47
N LEU A 23 1.48 -6.60 -5.89
CA LEU A 23 1.67 -7.02 -4.51
C LEU A 23 3.08 -7.57 -4.29
N ALA A 24 3.55 -8.44 -5.18
CA ALA A 24 4.89 -9.03 -5.09
C ALA A 24 6.01 -7.97 -5.17
N GLU A 25 5.88 -6.96 -6.04
CA GLU A 25 6.82 -5.83 -6.11
C GLU A 25 6.86 -4.99 -4.83
N ALA A 26 5.74 -4.91 -4.11
CA ALA A 26 5.62 -4.23 -2.82
C ALA A 26 6.00 -5.12 -1.62
N GLY A 27 6.37 -6.38 -1.86
CA GLY A 27 6.68 -7.36 -0.81
C GLY A 27 5.45 -7.70 0.05
N LEU A 28 4.26 -7.70 -0.55
CA LEU A 28 2.97 -8.03 0.04
C LEU A 28 2.43 -9.34 -0.51
N ASN A 29 1.66 -10.06 0.30
CA ASN A 29 0.89 -11.24 -0.06
C ASN A 29 -0.60 -11.00 0.17
N PRO A 30 -1.48 -11.72 -0.55
CA PRO A 30 -2.90 -11.74 -0.22
C PRO A 30 -3.14 -12.14 1.24
N GLY A 31 -3.90 -11.33 1.96
CA GLY A 31 -4.19 -11.53 3.39
C GLY A 31 -3.22 -10.83 4.35
N ASP A 32 -2.11 -10.26 3.86
CA ASP A 32 -1.22 -9.45 4.70
C ASP A 32 -1.95 -8.20 5.21
N ARG A 33 -1.67 -7.83 6.47
CA ARG A 33 -2.20 -6.59 7.05
C ARG A 33 -1.41 -5.39 6.54
N VAL A 34 -2.14 -4.38 6.06
CA VAL A 34 -1.58 -3.12 5.57
C VAL A 34 -2.18 -1.93 6.32
N LEU A 35 -1.44 -0.83 6.32
CA LEU A 35 -1.92 0.50 6.68
C LEU A 35 -2.21 1.28 5.41
N ALA A 36 -3.39 1.90 5.36
CA ALA A 36 -3.80 2.80 4.29
C ALA A 36 -3.90 4.22 4.84
N TYR A 37 -3.24 5.17 4.19
CA TYR A 37 -3.32 6.59 4.55
C TYR A 37 -3.12 7.48 3.34
N SER A 38 -3.52 8.74 3.45
CA SER A 38 -3.17 9.77 2.47
C SER A 38 -1.96 10.56 2.97
N ASP A 39 -0.91 10.64 2.17
CA ASP A 39 0.32 11.40 2.44
C ASP A 39 0.19 12.89 2.07
N GLY A 40 -0.98 13.31 1.58
CA GLY A 40 -1.21 14.64 1.01
C GLY A 40 -1.28 14.59 -0.52
N ASP A 41 -1.67 15.69 -1.15
CA ASP A 41 -1.66 15.83 -2.61
C ASP A 41 -2.53 14.82 -3.41
N GLY A 42 -3.54 14.23 -2.76
CA GLY A 42 -4.46 13.29 -3.42
C GLY A 42 -3.87 11.90 -3.68
N ARG A 43 -2.78 11.56 -3.00
CA ARG A 43 -2.16 10.24 -3.07
C ARG A 43 -2.66 9.36 -1.92
N LEU A 44 -2.87 8.08 -2.25
CA LEU A 44 -3.18 7.02 -1.30
C LEU A 44 -1.99 6.08 -1.23
N VAL A 45 -1.48 5.85 -0.01
CA VAL A 45 -0.35 4.98 0.25
C VAL A 45 -0.84 3.74 0.98
N LEU A 46 -0.41 2.58 0.49
CA LEU A 46 -0.55 1.30 1.17
C LEU A 46 0.83 0.85 1.65
N ARG A 47 0.96 0.65 2.96
CA ARG A 47 2.23 0.30 3.61
C ARG A 47 2.08 -1.00 4.39
N ARG A 48 3.11 -1.84 4.40
CA ARG A 48 3.18 -3.04 5.25
C ARG A 48 3.03 -2.62 6.72
N TYR A 49 2.16 -3.31 7.44
CA TYR A 49 1.89 -2.96 8.84
C TYR A 49 3.15 -3.05 9.71
N ALA A 50 3.98 -4.09 9.51
CA ALA A 50 5.22 -4.28 10.26
C ALA A 50 6.17 -3.09 10.09
N ASP A 51 6.46 -2.70 8.85
CA ASP A 51 7.34 -1.57 8.55
C ASP A 51 6.80 -0.26 9.13
N ALA A 52 5.49 -0.05 9.14
CA ALA A 52 4.91 1.17 9.68
C ALA A 52 5.03 1.24 11.21
N VAL A 53 4.90 0.09 11.88
CA VAL A 53 5.12 -0.01 13.32
C VAL A 53 6.60 0.19 13.66
N GLU A 54 7.50 -0.42 12.89
CA GLU A 54 8.95 -0.24 13.05
C GLU A 54 9.33 1.24 12.93
N ASP A 55 8.90 1.92 11.86
CA ASP A 55 9.19 3.35 11.68
C ASP A 55 8.59 4.21 12.79
N LEU A 56 7.39 3.91 13.26
CA LEU A 56 6.79 4.66 14.35
C LEU A 56 7.60 4.51 15.65
N VAL A 57 8.08 3.30 15.93
CA VAL A 57 8.86 3.00 17.14
C VAL A 57 10.26 3.59 17.05
N GLU A 58 10.92 3.48 15.90
CA GLU A 58 12.31 3.90 15.72
C GLU A 58 12.44 5.40 15.43
N HIS A 59 11.50 5.97 14.67
CA HIS A 59 11.59 7.32 14.13
C HIS A 59 10.47 8.25 14.59
N GLY A 60 9.47 7.73 15.34
CA GLY A 60 8.39 8.54 15.92
C GLY A 60 7.35 9.04 14.91
N HIS A 61 7.35 8.53 13.69
CA HIS A 61 6.40 8.90 12.63
C HIS A 61 6.06 7.70 11.74
N LEU A 62 4.95 7.81 10.99
CA LEU A 62 4.43 6.79 10.07
C LEU A 62 4.92 7.00 8.63
#